data_AF-A0A2H0CFR7-F1
#
_entry.id   AF-A0A2H0CFR7-F1
#
_cell.length_a   1.000
_cell.length_b   1.000
_cell.length_c   1.000
_cell.angle_alpha   90.00
_cell.angle_beta   90.00
_cell.angle_gamma   90.00
#
_symmetry.space_group_name_H-M   'P 1'
#
loop_
_entity.id
_entity.type
_entity.pdbx_description
1 polymer ?
#
loop_
_entity_poly.entity_id
_entity_poly.type
_entity_poly.pdbx_seq_one_letter_code
_entity_poly.pdbx_strand_id
1 'polypeptide(L)'
;MTDSYKKEVIEDIQRVAKQLGKSVLSRSDYLGHSKYSMYHLYDGGTNWDGYCKLAGLETKAKDQVSDEEYFQRLKAAVKQLGRYPRSSERKKFGLNMTKGRYPTLTDFIRKAAELGYVENLFDSAQILEATKVDNTDLKDKPGLNYRLADLHGSSRSIPPIPTGTKRRNWQRIDLEGFPYAPQEEQGVLAIFAILCSKRILPWQILDLCGGKGIDAVCFDEERNAEIHVELKYRLSKTSWNHSIDDLDYVVCWENRWKDFPKPVIELSKLLAGK
;
A
#
# COMPACT_ATOMS: atom_id res chain seq x y z
N MET A 1 11.37 -23.84 -15.18
CA MET A 1 12.69 -24.38 -14.78
C MET A 1 12.76 -25.85 -15.13
N THR A 2 13.76 -26.29 -15.90
CA THR A 2 13.93 -27.70 -16.29
C THR A 2 14.48 -28.53 -15.13
N ASP A 3 14.21 -29.82 -15.09
CA ASP A 3 14.73 -30.73 -14.04
C ASP A 3 16.26 -30.75 -14.01
N SER A 4 16.92 -30.50 -15.14
CA SER A 4 18.37 -30.35 -15.25
C SER A 4 18.92 -29.23 -14.38
N TYR A 5 18.25 -28.07 -14.35
CA TYR A 5 18.73 -26.92 -13.59
C TYR A 5 18.58 -27.12 -12.07
N LYS A 6 17.46 -27.73 -11.64
CA LYS A 6 17.25 -28.06 -10.22
C LYS A 6 18.36 -28.98 -9.69
N LYS A 7 18.81 -29.93 -10.52
CA LYS A 7 19.90 -30.85 -10.18
C LYS A 7 21.22 -30.12 -9.96
N GLU A 8 21.58 -29.16 -10.84
CA GLU A 8 22.81 -28.38 -10.68
C GLU A 8 22.84 -27.55 -9.38
N VAL A 9 21.70 -26.98 -8.99
CA VAL A 9 21.59 -26.22 -7.73
C VAL A 9 21.79 -27.14 -6.52
N ILE A 10 21.22 -28.36 -6.56
CA ILE A 10 21.38 -29.36 -5.49
C ILE A 10 22.85 -29.78 -5.37
N GLU A 11 23.52 -30.05 -6.49
CA GLU A 11 24.95 -30.42 -6.52
C GLU A 11 25.84 -29.30 -5.97
N ASP A 12 25.54 -28.03 -6.29
CA ASP A 12 26.29 -26.90 -5.74
C ASP A 12 26.07 -26.73 -4.23
N ILE A 13 24.85 -26.96 -3.74
CA ILE A 13 24.56 -26.93 -2.30
C ILE A 13 25.35 -28.03 -1.56
N GLN A 14 25.42 -29.24 -2.12
CA GLN A 14 26.23 -30.33 -1.57
C GLN A 14 27.72 -29.99 -1.56
N ARG A 15 28.22 -29.39 -2.64
CA ARG A 15 29.61 -28.92 -2.75
C ARG A 15 29.94 -27.91 -1.66
N VAL A 16 29.08 -26.91 -1.44
CA VAL A 16 29.29 -25.87 -0.43
C VAL A 16 29.21 -26.44 0.99
N ALA A 17 28.24 -27.32 1.26
CA ALA A 17 28.14 -27.98 2.56
C ALA A 17 29.39 -28.81 2.89
N LYS A 18 29.92 -29.54 1.91
CA LYS A 18 31.18 -30.29 2.02
C LYS A 18 32.37 -29.37 2.23
N GLN A 19 32.44 -28.26 1.49
CA GLN A 19 33.51 -27.25 1.63
C GLN A 19 33.54 -26.63 3.03
N LEU A 20 32.38 -26.40 3.64
CA LEU A 20 32.26 -25.80 4.97
C LEU A 20 32.27 -26.83 6.10
N GLY A 21 32.25 -28.13 5.78
CA GLY A 21 32.16 -29.21 6.77
C GLY A 21 30.87 -29.15 7.61
N LYS A 22 29.77 -28.65 7.05
CA LYS A 22 28.50 -28.43 7.77
C LYS A 22 27.43 -29.42 7.31
N SER A 23 26.79 -30.12 8.23
CA SER A 23 25.56 -30.90 7.99
C SER A 23 24.30 -30.04 7.91
N VAL A 24 24.33 -28.85 8.52
CA VAL A 24 23.29 -27.82 8.45
C VAL A 24 23.85 -26.58 7.77
N LEU A 25 23.28 -26.20 6.63
CA LEU A 25 23.71 -25.04 5.86
C LEU A 25 22.68 -23.91 5.92
N SER A 26 23.10 -22.73 6.40
CA SER A 26 22.26 -21.53 6.32
C SER A 26 22.34 -20.90 4.92
N ARG A 27 21.31 -20.12 4.53
CA ARG A 27 21.35 -19.35 3.27
C ARG A 27 22.54 -18.40 3.19
N SER A 28 22.91 -17.77 4.30
CA SER A 28 24.07 -16.88 4.37
C SER A 28 25.39 -17.65 4.20
N ASP A 29 25.51 -18.83 4.80
CA ASP A 29 26.68 -19.70 4.61
C ASP A 29 26.82 -20.10 3.14
N TYR A 30 25.70 -20.44 2.49
CA TYR A 30 25.70 -20.82 1.08
C TYR A 30 26.12 -19.67 0.17
N LEU A 31 25.53 -18.48 0.32
CA LEU A 31 25.78 -17.33 -0.57
C LEU A 31 27.23 -16.83 -0.54
N GLY A 32 27.99 -17.12 0.52
CA GLY A 32 29.42 -16.77 0.58
C GLY A 32 30.31 -17.65 -0.30
N HIS A 33 29.83 -18.83 -0.71
CA HIS A 33 30.63 -19.84 -1.41
C HIS A 33 29.90 -20.47 -2.61
N SER A 34 28.70 -19.98 -2.95
CA SER A 34 27.82 -20.56 -3.98
C SER A 34 28.22 -20.15 -5.39
N LYS A 35 27.87 -21.02 -6.35
CA LYS A 35 27.89 -20.69 -7.79
C LYS A 35 26.66 -19.89 -8.21
N TYR A 36 25.54 -20.09 -7.51
CA TYR A 36 24.24 -19.49 -7.83
C TYR A 36 23.89 -18.37 -6.85
N SER A 37 23.34 -17.26 -7.38
CA SER A 37 22.88 -16.12 -6.58
C SER A 37 21.50 -16.38 -5.97
N MET A 38 21.05 -15.51 -5.06
CA MET A 38 19.73 -15.65 -4.41
C MET A 38 18.57 -15.77 -5.40
N TYR A 39 18.61 -15.05 -6.53
CA TYR A 39 17.55 -15.08 -7.55
C TYR A 39 17.37 -16.46 -8.20
N HIS A 40 18.47 -17.20 -8.33
CA HIS A 40 18.50 -18.54 -8.94
C HIS A 40 17.81 -19.61 -8.09
N LEU A 41 17.60 -19.34 -6.80
CA LEU A 41 16.96 -20.26 -5.85
C LEU A 41 15.43 -20.13 -5.80
N TYR A 42 14.85 -19.03 -6.30
CA TYR A 42 13.41 -18.73 -6.10
C TYR A 42 12.53 -18.99 -7.33
N ASP A 43 13.11 -19.31 -8.49
CA ASP A 43 12.40 -19.35 -9.78
C ASP A 43 11.68 -20.69 -10.10
N GLY A 44 11.49 -21.57 -9.09
CA GLY A 44 11.05 -22.95 -9.33
C GLY A 44 10.08 -23.54 -8.31
N GLY A 45 9.53 -22.73 -7.41
CA GLY A 45 8.59 -23.17 -6.37
C GLY A 45 9.23 -23.94 -5.20
N THR A 46 10.50 -24.33 -5.30
CA THR A 46 11.26 -24.97 -4.22
C THR A 46 11.88 -23.89 -3.33
N ASN A 47 11.56 -23.91 -2.04
CA ASN A 47 12.19 -23.01 -1.06
C ASN A 47 13.54 -23.57 -0.58
N TRP A 48 14.32 -22.76 0.14
CA TRP A 48 15.66 -23.15 0.64
C TRP A 48 15.66 -24.46 1.42
N ASP A 49 14.66 -24.65 2.29
CA ASP A 49 14.55 -25.88 3.09
C ASP A 49 14.30 -27.09 2.19
N GLY A 50 13.52 -26.93 1.12
CA GLY A 50 13.34 -27.94 0.09
C GLY A 50 14.64 -28.32 -0.61
N TYR A 51 15.46 -27.34 -1.00
CA TYR A 51 16.77 -27.62 -1.60
C TYR A 51 17.75 -28.29 -0.64
N CYS A 52 17.79 -27.87 0.62
CA CYS A 52 18.62 -28.51 1.64
C CYS A 52 18.22 -29.98 1.82
N LYS A 53 16.92 -30.29 1.89
CA LYS A 53 16.42 -31.67 1.98
C LYS A 53 16.80 -32.50 0.77
N LEU A 54 16.63 -31.96 -0.44
CA LEU A 54 17.01 -32.65 -1.68
C LEU A 54 18.54 -32.85 -1.79
N ALA A 55 19.32 -31.96 -1.19
CA ALA A 55 20.77 -32.09 -1.06
C ALA A 55 21.23 -33.05 0.05
N GLY A 56 20.30 -33.60 0.85
CA GLY A 56 20.62 -34.49 1.97
C GLY A 56 21.15 -33.76 3.21
N LEU A 57 20.89 -32.46 3.33
CA LEU A 57 21.29 -31.64 4.47
C LEU A 57 20.19 -31.55 5.52
N GLU A 58 20.61 -31.42 6.78
CA GLU A 58 19.71 -31.13 7.89
C GLU A 58 19.29 -29.66 7.84
N THR A 59 17.99 -29.41 7.98
CA THR A 59 17.44 -28.05 8.10
C THR A 59 17.24 -27.74 9.58
N LYS A 60 17.76 -26.60 10.06
CA LYS A 60 17.37 -26.09 11.38
C LYS A 60 15.87 -25.85 11.35
N ALA A 61 15.11 -26.67 12.08
CA ALA A 61 13.75 -26.32 12.42
C ALA A 61 13.82 -24.93 13.08
N LYS A 62 13.02 -23.98 12.59
CA LYS A 62 12.86 -22.73 13.32
C LYS A 62 12.22 -23.11 14.65
N ASP A 63 12.95 -22.96 15.74
CA ASP A 63 12.37 -23.11 17.07
C ASP A 63 11.12 -22.23 17.12
N GLN A 64 9.99 -22.88 17.36
CA GLN A 64 8.73 -22.16 17.47
C GLN A 64 8.76 -21.42 18.80
N VAL A 65 9.08 -20.12 18.73
CA VAL A 65 8.89 -19.19 19.86
C VAL A 65 7.45 -19.36 20.36
N SER A 66 7.28 -19.62 21.65
CA SER A 66 5.97 -19.84 22.25
C SER A 66 5.17 -18.53 22.30
N ASP A 67 3.84 -18.64 22.43
CA ASP A 67 2.99 -17.47 22.58
C ASP A 67 3.30 -16.71 23.88
N GLU A 68 3.60 -17.45 24.95
CA GLU A 68 4.11 -16.90 26.21
C GLU A 68 5.29 -15.95 25.99
N GLU A 69 6.29 -16.41 25.25
CA GLU A 69 7.49 -15.61 25.02
C GLU A 69 7.18 -14.36 24.17
N TYR A 70 6.27 -14.47 23.20
CA TYR A 70 5.78 -13.30 22.47
C TYR A 70 5.04 -12.31 23.38
N PHE A 71 4.22 -12.78 24.31
CA PHE A 71 3.51 -11.91 25.24
C PHE A 71 4.47 -11.19 26.20
N GLN A 72 5.51 -11.87 26.69
CA GLN A 72 6.56 -11.22 27.49
C GLN A 72 7.31 -10.15 26.69
N ARG A 73 7.62 -10.41 25.41
CA ARG A 73 8.22 -9.41 24.51
C ARG A 73 7.30 -8.21 24.29
N LEU A 74 5.99 -8.44 24.16
CA LEU A 74 5.01 -7.37 24.05
C LEU A 74 4.97 -6.52 25.32
N LYS A 75 4.92 -7.15 26.51
CA LYS A 75 4.97 -6.45 27.80
C LYS A 75 6.21 -5.57 27.93
N ALA A 76 7.38 -6.07 27.54
CA ALA A 76 8.61 -5.30 27.51
C ALA A 76 8.54 -4.12 26.52
N ALA A 77 7.97 -4.34 25.33
CA ALA A 77 7.79 -3.29 24.33
C ALA A 77 6.87 -2.16 24.83
N VAL A 78 5.75 -2.53 25.47
CA VAL A 78 4.80 -1.56 26.05
C VAL A 78 5.46 -0.76 27.16
N LYS A 79 6.19 -1.42 28.06
CA LYS A 79 6.95 -0.75 29.13
C LYS A 79 7.99 0.23 28.56
N GLN A 80 8.66 -0.14 27.46
CA GLN A 80 9.67 0.72 26.83
C GLN A 80 9.06 1.90 26.08
N LEU A 81 7.91 1.72 25.42
CA LEU A 81 7.29 2.74 24.57
C LEU A 81 6.28 3.63 25.31
N GLY A 82 5.76 3.18 26.46
CA GLY A 82 4.60 3.78 27.11
C GLY A 82 3.29 3.64 26.32
N ARG A 83 3.29 2.83 25.25
CA ARG A 83 2.16 2.58 24.35
C ARG A 83 2.31 1.24 23.65
N TYR A 84 1.26 0.79 22.97
CA TYR A 84 1.38 -0.37 22.08
C TYR A 84 2.32 -0.12 20.88
N PRO A 85 3.10 -1.13 20.47
CA PRO A 85 3.95 -1.03 19.29
C PRO A 85 3.11 -0.94 18.02
N ARG A 86 3.59 -0.19 17.01
CA ARG A 86 3.01 -0.16 15.66
C ARG A 86 3.45 -1.37 14.86
N SER A 87 2.71 -1.70 13.81
CA SER A 87 3.06 -2.79 12.88
C SER A 87 4.49 -2.68 12.32
N SER A 88 4.97 -1.46 12.05
CA SER A 88 6.34 -1.19 11.59
C SER A 88 7.42 -1.45 12.66
N GLU A 89 7.07 -1.45 13.94
CA GLU A 89 7.99 -1.62 15.07
C GLU A 89 8.13 -3.09 15.50
N ARG A 90 7.25 -3.98 15.03
CA ARG A 90 7.20 -5.41 15.41
C ARG A 90 8.55 -6.11 15.37
N LYS A 91 9.30 -5.94 14.27
CA LYS A 91 10.58 -6.61 14.06
C LYS A 91 11.62 -6.20 15.11
N LYS A 92 11.59 -4.94 15.57
CA LYS A 92 12.49 -4.40 16.58
C LYS A 92 12.33 -5.09 17.93
N PHE A 93 11.09 -5.44 18.28
CA PHE A 93 10.75 -6.10 19.55
C PHE A 93 10.66 -7.63 19.44
N GLY A 94 11.11 -8.20 18.31
CA GLY A 94 11.04 -9.64 18.11
C GLY A 94 9.60 -10.17 18.03
N LEU A 95 8.62 -9.34 17.68
CA LEU A 95 7.21 -9.70 17.50
C LEU A 95 6.98 -10.19 16.06
N ASN A 96 7.62 -11.30 15.72
CA ASN A 96 7.61 -11.89 14.38
C ASN A 96 6.65 -13.09 14.27
N MET A 97 5.51 -13.05 14.98
CA MET A 97 4.48 -14.09 14.85
C MET A 97 3.90 -14.16 13.44
N THR A 98 3.54 -15.39 13.03
CA THR A 98 2.96 -15.69 11.72
C THR A 98 1.48 -15.32 11.69
N LYS A 99 0.97 -14.97 10.49
CA LYS A 99 -0.45 -14.65 10.28
C LYS A 99 -1.41 -15.78 10.66
N GLY A 100 -0.94 -17.04 10.59
CA GLY A 100 -1.71 -18.21 10.98
C GLY A 100 -1.92 -18.34 12.50
N ARG A 101 -1.05 -17.74 13.33
CA ARG A 101 -1.26 -17.68 14.78
C ARG A 101 -2.10 -16.47 15.17
N TYR A 102 -1.71 -15.30 14.66
CA TYR A 102 -2.40 -14.04 14.90
C TYR A 102 -2.52 -13.27 13.58
N PRO A 103 -3.75 -13.10 13.03
CA PRO A 103 -3.96 -12.45 11.74
C PRO A 103 -3.44 -11.01 11.72
N THR A 104 -3.68 -10.27 12.80
CA THR A 104 -3.23 -8.89 12.97
C THR A 104 -2.47 -8.68 14.27
N LEU A 105 -1.72 -7.57 14.35
CA LEU A 105 -1.08 -7.15 15.61
C LEU A 105 -2.13 -6.84 16.68
N THR A 106 -3.29 -6.29 16.28
CA THR A 106 -4.41 -6.00 17.18
C THR A 106 -4.96 -7.27 17.83
N ASP A 107 -5.15 -8.34 17.06
CA ASP A 107 -5.65 -9.62 17.61
C ASP A 107 -4.67 -10.22 18.61
N PHE A 108 -3.37 -10.13 18.32
CA PHE A 108 -2.31 -10.55 19.24
C PHE A 108 -2.32 -9.74 20.54
N ILE A 109 -2.43 -8.41 20.47
CA ILE A 109 -2.46 -7.56 21.67
C ILE A 109 -3.74 -7.82 22.47
N ARG A 110 -4.89 -7.98 21.82
CA ARG A 110 -6.16 -8.33 22.48
C ARG A 110 -6.00 -9.63 23.28
N LYS A 111 -5.39 -10.65 22.66
CA LYS A 111 -5.15 -11.92 23.35
C LYS A 111 -4.20 -11.78 24.54
N ALA A 112 -3.15 -10.99 24.40
CA ALA A 112 -2.21 -10.70 25.48
C ALA A 112 -2.89 -9.94 26.63
N ALA A 113 -3.80 -9.03 26.33
CA ALA A 113 -4.58 -8.26 27.31
C ALA A 113 -5.60 -9.14 28.05
N GLU A 114 -6.33 -9.99 27.33
CA GLU A 114 -7.23 -11.00 27.92
C GLU A 114 -6.51 -11.89 28.93
N LEU A 115 -5.26 -12.25 28.64
CA LEU A 115 -4.43 -13.09 29.50
C LEU A 115 -3.64 -12.30 30.57
N GLY A 116 -3.81 -10.97 30.65
CA GLY A 116 -3.22 -10.13 31.69
C GLY A 116 -1.73 -9.80 31.51
N TYR A 117 -1.14 -10.01 30.33
CA TYR A 117 0.26 -9.62 30.08
C TYR A 117 0.43 -8.12 29.91
N VAL A 118 -0.60 -7.45 29.42
CA VAL A 118 -0.66 -6.01 29.14
C VAL A 118 -2.04 -5.47 29.51
N GLU A 119 -2.13 -4.17 29.76
CA GLU A 119 -3.38 -3.52 30.16
C GLU A 119 -4.40 -3.51 29.01
N ASN A 120 -5.65 -3.88 29.28
CA ASN A 120 -6.69 -3.86 28.25
C ASN A 120 -7.13 -2.44 27.90
N LEU A 121 -6.41 -1.79 26.99
CA LEU A 121 -6.78 -0.48 26.45
C LEU A 121 -7.86 -0.58 25.35
N PHE A 122 -8.38 -1.78 25.06
CA PHE A 122 -9.48 -1.99 24.12
C PHE A 122 -10.84 -2.10 24.83
N ASP A 123 -10.88 -1.95 26.15
CA ASP A 123 -12.14 -1.95 26.88
C ASP A 123 -12.96 -0.75 26.44
N SER A 124 -13.96 -1.04 25.63
CA SER A 124 -14.83 -0.08 24.96
C SER A 124 -15.56 0.83 25.95
N ALA A 125 -15.69 0.44 27.22
CA ALA A 125 -16.23 1.28 28.28
C ALA A 125 -15.38 2.54 28.53
N GLN A 126 -14.05 2.44 28.61
CA GLN A 126 -13.19 3.60 28.80
C GLN A 126 -12.97 4.40 27.51
N ILE A 127 -13.00 3.74 26.34
CA ILE A 127 -12.99 4.46 25.06
C ILE A 127 -14.31 5.23 24.88
N LEU A 128 -15.47 4.68 25.25
CA LEU A 128 -16.76 5.40 25.23
C LEU A 128 -16.79 6.55 26.25
N GLU A 129 -16.16 6.40 27.40
CA GLU A 129 -16.08 7.44 28.42
C GLU A 129 -15.06 8.55 28.06
N ALA A 130 -13.97 8.19 27.37
CA ALA A 130 -13.02 9.15 26.79
C ALA A 130 -13.45 9.73 25.42
N THR A 131 -14.41 9.10 24.72
CA THR A 131 -15.05 9.61 23.48
C THR A 131 -16.38 10.29 23.74
N LYS A 132 -16.83 10.39 24.99
CA LYS A 132 -17.56 11.56 25.49
C LYS A 132 -16.61 12.76 25.56
N VAL A 133 -15.87 13.01 24.47
CA VAL A 133 -15.41 14.35 24.17
C VAL A 133 -16.70 15.11 23.90
N ASP A 134 -16.95 16.08 24.75
CA ASP A 134 -18.03 17.02 24.63
C ASP A 134 -18.06 17.54 23.18
N ASN A 135 -19.11 17.22 22.43
CA ASN A 135 -19.30 17.67 21.03
C ASN A 135 -19.47 19.21 20.95
N THR A 136 -19.34 19.90 22.08
CA THR A 136 -19.19 21.35 22.20
C THR A 136 -17.84 21.84 21.66
N ASP A 137 -16.77 21.03 21.69
CA ASP A 137 -15.39 21.48 21.41
C ASP A 137 -15.02 21.58 19.91
N LEU A 138 -15.95 21.24 19.00
CA LEU A 138 -15.81 21.55 17.56
C LEU A 138 -16.40 22.93 17.19
N LYS A 139 -17.31 23.47 18.01
CA LYS A 139 -17.92 24.79 17.76
C LYS A 139 -16.96 25.93 18.08
N ASP A 140 -16.01 25.69 18.98
CA ASP A 140 -15.07 26.70 19.49
C ASP A 140 -13.69 26.66 18.79
N LYS A 141 -13.49 25.75 17.81
CA LYS A 141 -12.30 25.80 16.95
C LYS A 141 -12.51 26.86 15.84
N PRO A 142 -11.81 28.02 15.89
CA PRO A 142 -11.90 28.99 14.82
C PRO A 142 -11.47 28.32 13.50
N GLY A 143 -12.41 28.24 12.54
CA GLY A 143 -12.15 27.70 11.21
C GLY A 143 -12.75 26.33 10.88
N LEU A 144 -13.65 25.76 11.69
CA LEU A 144 -14.38 24.52 11.34
C LEU A 144 -15.91 24.67 11.27
N ASN A 145 -16.43 25.91 11.29
CA ASN A 145 -17.85 26.21 11.07
C ASN A 145 -18.15 26.47 9.59
N TYR A 146 -17.73 25.58 8.68
CA TYR A 146 -18.18 25.65 7.29
C TYR A 146 -19.47 24.84 7.16
N ARG A 147 -20.63 25.49 7.05
CA ARG A 147 -21.81 24.79 6.55
C ARG A 147 -21.59 24.56 5.05
N LEU A 148 -22.01 23.41 4.53
CA LEU A 148 -21.92 23.14 3.08
C LEU A 148 -22.54 24.27 2.24
N ALA A 149 -23.58 24.91 2.77
CA ALA A 149 -24.28 26.04 2.15
C ALA A 149 -23.44 27.34 2.07
N ASP A 150 -22.42 27.51 2.90
CA ASP A 150 -21.61 28.73 2.99
C ASP A 150 -20.40 28.71 2.02
N LEU A 151 -20.21 27.63 1.26
CA LEU A 151 -19.05 27.41 0.39
C LEU A 151 -19.17 28.04 -1.02
N HIS A 152 -20.28 28.70 -1.32
CA HIS A 152 -20.50 29.30 -2.64
C HIS A 152 -20.04 30.76 -2.68
N GLY A 153 -19.05 31.05 -3.54
CA GLY A 153 -18.90 32.40 -4.12
C GLY A 153 -17.68 33.24 -3.72
N SER A 154 -16.68 32.71 -3.01
CA SER A 154 -15.41 33.43 -2.80
C SER A 154 -14.24 32.75 -3.51
N SER A 155 -13.55 33.51 -4.37
CA SER A 155 -12.32 33.07 -5.01
C SER A 155 -11.24 32.82 -3.95
N ARG A 156 -10.73 31.59 -3.89
CA ARG A 156 -9.67 31.23 -2.94
C ARG A 156 -8.34 31.83 -3.39
N SER A 157 -7.62 32.48 -2.48
CA SER A 157 -6.24 32.90 -2.73
C SER A 157 -5.36 31.70 -3.07
N ILE A 158 -4.59 31.79 -4.16
CA ILE A 158 -3.72 30.70 -4.59
C ILE A 158 -2.56 30.55 -3.58
N PRO A 159 -2.40 29.39 -2.92
CA PRO A 159 -1.33 29.18 -1.96
C PRO A 159 0.06 29.19 -2.64
N PRO A 160 1.10 29.65 -1.93
CA PRO A 160 2.49 29.59 -2.39
C PRO A 160 2.97 28.14 -2.51
N ILE A 161 4.13 27.94 -3.15
CA ILE A 161 4.76 26.61 -3.24
C ILE A 161 5.25 26.23 -1.83
N PRO A 162 4.91 25.02 -1.32
CA PRO A 162 5.38 24.58 -0.01
C PRO A 162 6.91 24.59 0.11
N THR A 163 7.42 25.21 1.17
CA THR A 163 8.84 25.17 1.54
C THR A 163 9.21 23.78 2.09
N GLY A 164 10.39 23.26 1.76
CA GLY A 164 10.88 21.97 2.28
C GLY A 164 10.34 20.72 1.56
N THR A 165 9.71 20.89 0.40
CA THR A 165 9.25 19.77 -0.43
C THR A 165 10.38 19.13 -1.24
N LYS A 166 10.32 17.80 -1.42
CA LYS A 166 11.20 17.07 -2.35
C LYS A 166 10.79 17.25 -3.83
N ARG A 167 9.60 17.82 -4.08
CA ARG A 167 9.07 18.07 -5.42
C ARG A 167 9.92 19.13 -6.14
N ARG A 168 10.41 18.78 -7.33
CA ARG A 168 11.24 19.67 -8.16
C ARG A 168 10.46 20.44 -9.22
N ASN A 169 9.39 19.86 -9.75
CA ASN A 169 8.64 20.42 -10.88
C ASN A 169 7.24 20.85 -10.44
N TRP A 170 7.16 22.05 -9.87
CA TRP A 170 5.88 22.69 -9.57
C TRP A 170 5.37 23.38 -10.83
N GLN A 171 4.26 22.89 -11.35
CA GLN A 171 3.55 23.51 -12.46
C GLN A 171 2.18 23.96 -11.95
N ARG A 172 1.82 25.22 -12.22
CA ARG A 172 0.50 25.76 -11.88
C ARG A 172 -0.54 25.20 -12.85
N ILE A 173 -1.74 24.96 -12.33
CA ILE A 173 -2.94 24.69 -13.13
C ILE A 173 -4.04 25.62 -12.65
N ASP A 174 -4.87 26.11 -13.56
CA ASP A 174 -5.98 27.01 -13.24
C ASP A 174 -7.19 26.22 -12.72
N LEU A 175 -6.97 25.50 -11.61
CA LEU A 175 -7.99 24.71 -10.95
C LEU A 175 -8.09 25.12 -9.48
N GLU A 176 -9.18 25.81 -9.17
CA GLU A 176 -9.50 26.23 -7.82
C GLU A 176 -9.54 25.04 -6.85
N GLY A 177 -8.88 25.19 -5.69
CA GLY A 177 -8.76 24.13 -4.69
C GLY A 177 -7.68 23.09 -4.98
N PHE A 178 -7.14 23.02 -6.21
CA PHE A 178 -6.03 22.14 -6.57
C PHE A 178 -5.09 22.84 -7.58
N PRO A 179 -4.33 23.86 -7.15
CA PRO A 179 -3.69 24.83 -8.06
C PRO A 179 -2.39 24.35 -8.72
N TYR A 180 -2.01 23.08 -8.55
CA TYR A 180 -0.77 22.54 -9.10
C TYR A 180 -1.01 21.22 -9.84
N ALA A 181 -0.23 21.00 -10.89
CA ALA A 181 -0.21 19.74 -11.63
C ALA A 181 0.05 18.55 -10.67
N PRO A 182 -0.61 17.40 -10.91
CA PRO A 182 -0.43 16.19 -10.12
C PRO A 182 0.96 15.58 -10.37
N GLN A 183 1.40 14.71 -9.48
CA GLN A 183 2.67 13.97 -9.62
C GLN A 183 2.49 12.45 -9.70
N GLU A 184 1.28 11.99 -9.40
CA GLU A 184 0.89 10.59 -9.29
C GLU A 184 -0.64 10.47 -9.46
N GLU A 185 -1.14 9.24 -9.45
CA GLU A 185 -2.53 8.88 -9.70
C GLU A 185 -3.50 9.54 -8.70
N GLN A 186 -3.12 9.68 -7.43
CA GLN A 186 -3.97 10.32 -6.42
C GLN A 186 -4.29 11.78 -6.76
N GLY A 187 -3.32 12.50 -7.34
CA GLY A 187 -3.55 13.86 -7.82
C GLY A 187 -4.47 13.91 -9.04
N VAL A 188 -4.39 12.91 -9.92
CA VAL A 188 -5.32 12.76 -11.06
C VAL A 188 -6.74 12.52 -10.57
N LEU A 189 -6.92 11.64 -9.58
CA LEU A 189 -8.22 11.39 -8.94
C LEU A 189 -8.82 12.66 -8.34
N ALA A 190 -8.02 13.46 -7.62
CA ALA A 190 -8.48 14.71 -7.03
C ALA A 190 -8.96 15.72 -8.10
N ILE A 191 -8.19 15.89 -9.18
CA ILE A 191 -8.56 16.77 -10.29
C ILE A 191 -9.82 16.24 -11.00
N PHE A 192 -9.88 14.95 -11.29
CA PHE A 192 -11.02 14.28 -11.89
C PHE A 192 -12.31 14.56 -11.10
N ALA A 193 -12.29 14.36 -9.77
CA ALA A 193 -13.43 14.63 -8.91
C ALA A 193 -13.87 16.10 -8.92
N ILE A 194 -12.92 17.05 -8.94
CA ILE A 194 -13.23 18.48 -9.07
C ILE A 194 -13.90 18.77 -10.41
N LEU A 195 -13.41 18.20 -11.51
CA LEU A 195 -13.97 18.41 -12.84
C LEU A 195 -15.37 17.83 -12.99
N CYS A 196 -15.64 16.67 -12.41
CA CYS A 196 -16.98 16.09 -12.31
C CYS A 196 -17.92 17.00 -11.49
N SER A 197 -17.47 17.46 -10.31
CA SER A 197 -18.25 18.36 -9.46
C SER A 197 -18.57 19.70 -10.13
N LYS A 198 -17.64 20.23 -10.95
CA LYS A 198 -17.84 21.45 -11.74
C LYS A 198 -18.61 21.20 -13.05
N ARG A 199 -19.07 19.97 -13.31
CA ARG A 199 -19.72 19.54 -14.57
C ARG A 199 -18.91 19.85 -15.84
N ILE A 200 -17.59 19.94 -15.71
CA ILE A 200 -16.67 20.05 -16.86
C ILE A 200 -16.54 18.67 -17.51
N LEU A 201 -16.47 17.63 -16.67
CA LEU A 201 -16.82 16.29 -17.07
C LEU A 201 -18.29 16.09 -16.62
N PRO A 202 -19.23 15.83 -17.54
CA PRO A 202 -20.65 15.70 -17.21
C PRO A 202 -20.96 14.33 -16.60
N TRP A 203 -20.13 13.91 -15.64
CA TRP A 203 -20.16 12.58 -15.03
C TRP A 203 -20.34 12.70 -13.53
N GLN A 204 -21.22 11.90 -12.94
CA GLN A 204 -21.36 11.78 -11.50
C GLN A 204 -20.59 10.55 -11.02
N ILE A 205 -19.70 10.73 -10.05
CA ILE A 205 -18.94 9.61 -9.49
C ILE A 205 -19.85 8.80 -8.57
N LEU A 206 -20.07 7.53 -8.91
CA LEU A 206 -20.89 6.59 -8.13
C LEU A 206 -20.02 5.82 -7.14
N ASP A 207 -18.83 5.38 -7.58
CA ASP A 207 -17.90 4.62 -6.75
C ASP A 207 -16.43 4.88 -7.13
N LEU A 208 -15.53 4.68 -6.17
CA LEU A 208 -14.08 4.77 -6.31
C LEU A 208 -13.41 3.52 -5.75
N CYS A 209 -12.68 2.80 -6.60
CA CYS A 209 -12.07 1.53 -6.28
C CYS A 209 -10.55 1.66 -6.17
N GLY A 210 -9.98 1.46 -4.97
CA GLY A 210 -8.51 1.48 -4.76
C GLY A 210 -7.79 0.16 -5.16
N GLY A 211 -8.41 -0.66 -6.01
CA GLY A 211 -8.00 -2.03 -6.33
C GLY A 211 -7.11 -2.14 -7.58
N LYS A 212 -6.99 -3.37 -8.13
CA LYS A 212 -6.45 -3.57 -9.49
C LYS A 212 -7.60 -3.54 -10.49
N GLY A 213 -7.48 -2.74 -11.54
CA GLY A 213 -8.52 -2.55 -12.56
C GLY A 213 -9.20 -1.19 -12.39
N ILE A 214 -10.47 -1.11 -12.78
CA ILE A 214 -11.26 0.13 -12.86
C ILE A 214 -11.18 0.95 -11.57
N ASP A 215 -10.70 2.18 -11.69
CA ASP A 215 -10.52 3.12 -10.58
C ASP A 215 -11.83 3.83 -10.18
N ALA A 216 -12.75 4.06 -11.12
CA ALA A 216 -14.01 4.75 -10.86
C ALA A 216 -15.18 4.23 -11.70
N VAL A 217 -16.36 4.17 -11.07
CA VAL A 217 -17.65 3.96 -11.75
C VAL A 217 -18.41 5.27 -11.72
N CYS A 218 -18.86 5.74 -12.87
CA CYS A 218 -19.55 7.02 -13.01
C CYS A 218 -20.86 6.88 -13.77
N PHE A 219 -21.80 7.79 -13.54
CA PHE A 219 -22.98 7.99 -14.36
C PHE A 219 -22.72 9.13 -15.34
N ASP A 220 -22.74 8.84 -16.64
CA ASP A 220 -22.63 9.83 -17.72
C ASP A 220 -23.98 10.51 -17.93
N GLU A 221 -24.09 11.80 -17.59
CA GLU A 221 -25.34 12.56 -17.67
C GLU A 221 -25.80 12.77 -19.11
N GLU A 222 -24.88 12.84 -20.07
CA GLU A 222 -25.21 13.07 -21.48
C GLU A 222 -25.71 11.78 -22.14
N ARG A 223 -25.08 10.65 -21.80
CA ARG A 223 -25.45 9.33 -22.35
C ARG A 223 -26.52 8.62 -21.55
N ASN A 224 -26.82 9.09 -20.34
CA ASN A 224 -27.74 8.47 -19.41
C ASN A 224 -27.38 6.99 -19.15
N ALA A 225 -26.10 6.73 -18.88
CA ALA A 225 -25.55 5.39 -18.73
C ALA A 225 -24.42 5.34 -17.69
N GLU A 226 -24.22 4.17 -17.08
CA GLU A 226 -23.04 3.89 -16.27
C GLU A 226 -21.81 3.68 -17.15
N ILE A 227 -20.66 4.18 -16.71
CA ILE A 227 -19.37 4.05 -17.38
C ILE A 227 -18.26 3.70 -16.38
N HIS A 228 -17.28 2.94 -16.87
CA HIS A 228 -16.10 2.53 -16.13
C HIS A 228 -14.89 3.34 -16.57
N VAL A 229 -14.22 3.96 -15.60
CA VAL A 229 -13.13 4.90 -15.85
C VAL A 229 -11.85 4.45 -15.14
N GLU A 230 -10.77 4.32 -15.90
CA GLU A 230 -9.42 4.11 -15.37
C GLU A 230 -8.71 5.46 -15.23
N LEU A 231 -8.03 5.66 -14.10
CA LEU A 231 -7.24 6.84 -13.80
C LEU A 231 -5.74 6.53 -13.88
N LYS A 232 -5.00 7.33 -14.65
CA LYS A 232 -3.54 7.20 -14.75
C LYS A 232 -2.84 8.53 -14.60
N TYR A 233 -1.73 8.56 -13.88
CA TYR A 233 -0.83 9.72 -14.00
C TYR A 233 -0.26 9.77 -15.42
N ARG A 234 0.31 8.67 -15.89
CA ARG A 234 0.86 8.56 -17.24
C ARG A 234 0.32 7.31 -17.93
N LEU A 235 -0.41 7.50 -19.03
CA LEU A 235 -0.85 6.40 -19.88
C LEU A 235 0.29 6.00 -20.83
N SER A 236 0.79 4.77 -20.73
CA SER A 236 1.85 4.22 -21.59
C SER A 236 1.68 2.72 -21.80
N LYS A 237 2.21 2.17 -22.90
CA LYS A 237 2.20 0.71 -23.18
C LYS A 237 2.84 -0.10 -22.05
N THR A 238 3.89 0.43 -21.43
CA THR A 238 4.63 -0.24 -20.35
C THR A 238 3.93 -0.21 -19.00
N SER A 239 3.01 0.74 -18.78
CA SER A 239 2.32 0.89 -17.49
C SER A 239 0.99 0.14 -17.45
N TRP A 240 0.54 -0.44 -18.57
CA TRP A 240 -0.73 -1.14 -18.68
C TRP A 240 -0.56 -2.65 -18.46
N ASN A 241 -1.40 -3.25 -17.60
CA ASN A 241 -1.21 -4.64 -17.15
C ASN A 241 -2.50 -5.42 -16.87
N HIS A 242 -3.66 -4.93 -17.30
CA HIS A 242 -4.96 -5.60 -17.13
C HIS A 242 -5.80 -5.49 -18.41
N SER A 243 -6.94 -6.19 -18.48
CA SER A 243 -7.81 -6.15 -19.67
C SER A 243 -8.40 -4.76 -19.89
N ILE A 244 -8.72 -4.44 -21.15
CA ILE A 244 -9.35 -3.18 -21.57
C ILE A 244 -10.86 -3.39 -21.85
N ASP A 245 -11.34 -4.63 -21.78
CA ASP A 245 -12.70 -4.98 -22.24
C ASP A 245 -13.78 -4.23 -21.46
N ASP A 246 -13.68 -4.24 -20.13
CA ASP A 246 -14.63 -3.63 -19.18
C ASP A 246 -14.40 -2.12 -18.95
N LEU A 247 -13.55 -1.50 -19.77
CA LEU A 247 -13.18 -0.09 -19.65
C LEU A 247 -13.89 0.75 -20.70
N ASP A 248 -14.53 1.84 -20.28
CA ASP A 248 -15.15 2.80 -21.20
C ASP A 248 -14.20 3.97 -21.51
N TYR A 249 -13.50 4.49 -20.51
CA TYR A 249 -12.62 5.64 -20.64
C TYR A 249 -11.33 5.52 -19.84
N VAL A 250 -10.25 6.08 -20.38
CA VAL A 250 -9.08 6.44 -19.56
C VAL A 250 -9.08 7.94 -19.32
N VAL A 251 -8.96 8.36 -18.07
CA VAL A 251 -8.61 9.73 -17.71
C VAL A 251 -7.17 9.73 -17.24
N CYS A 252 -6.34 10.57 -17.86
CA CYS A 252 -4.94 10.65 -17.48
C CYS A 252 -4.39 12.08 -17.44
N TRP A 253 -3.29 12.27 -16.70
CA TRP A 253 -2.57 13.54 -16.76
C TRP A 253 -1.76 13.68 -18.05
N GLU A 254 -1.03 12.64 -18.44
CA GLU A 254 -0.19 12.62 -19.64
C GLU A 254 -0.46 11.38 -20.49
N ASN A 255 -0.85 11.58 -21.76
CA ASN A 255 -1.06 10.46 -22.70
C ASN A 255 0.17 10.21 -23.57
N ARG A 256 0.90 9.12 -23.33
CA ARG A 256 2.02 8.64 -24.17
C ARG A 256 1.68 7.47 -25.07
N TRP A 257 0.45 6.96 -25.01
CA TRP A 257 -0.05 5.89 -25.87
C TRP A 257 -1.15 6.45 -26.78
N LYS A 258 -0.73 7.01 -27.93
CA LYS A 258 -1.65 7.74 -28.83
C LYS A 258 -2.66 6.83 -29.53
N ASP A 259 -2.30 5.58 -29.76
CA ASP A 259 -3.09 4.51 -30.35
C ASP A 259 -3.79 3.63 -29.29
N PHE A 260 -4.15 4.19 -28.13
CA PHE A 260 -4.91 3.44 -27.12
C PHE A 260 -6.33 3.12 -27.65
N PRO A 261 -6.84 1.88 -27.48
CA PRO A 261 -8.05 1.43 -28.19
C PRO A 261 -9.37 2.00 -27.64
N LYS A 262 -9.36 2.65 -26.47
CA LYS A 262 -10.54 3.30 -25.88
C LYS A 262 -10.34 4.82 -25.83
N PRO A 263 -11.43 5.61 -25.70
CA PRO A 263 -11.34 7.05 -25.51
C PRO A 263 -10.43 7.45 -24.34
N VAL A 264 -9.58 8.46 -24.56
CA VAL A 264 -8.66 8.99 -23.55
C VAL A 264 -8.90 10.48 -23.33
N ILE A 265 -9.15 10.87 -22.09
CA ILE A 265 -9.22 12.27 -21.67
C ILE A 265 -7.88 12.64 -21.02
N GLU A 266 -7.17 13.56 -21.66
CA GLU A 266 -5.88 14.08 -21.17
C GLU A 266 -6.10 15.39 -20.41
N LEU A 267 -6.09 15.31 -19.06
CA LEU A 267 -6.41 16.43 -18.17
C LEU A 267 -5.47 17.62 -18.33
N SER A 268 -4.18 17.37 -18.59
CA SER A 268 -3.22 18.46 -18.82
C SER A 268 -3.58 19.32 -20.02
N LYS A 269 -4.18 18.74 -21.06
CA LYS A 269 -4.67 19.48 -22.23
C LYS A 269 -6.02 20.13 -21.98
N LEU A 270 -6.94 19.40 -21.33
CA LEU A 270 -8.26 19.92 -20.98
C LEU A 270 -8.16 21.20 -20.13
N LEU A 271 -7.18 21.25 -19.22
CA LEU A 271 -6.92 22.41 -18.36
C LEU A 271 -6.04 23.49 -19.00
N ALA A 272 -5.30 23.19 -20.06
CA ALA A 272 -4.50 24.18 -20.79
C ALA A 272 -5.31 24.93 -21.86
N GLY A 273 -6.46 24.39 -22.27
CA GLY A 273 -7.34 24.96 -23.29
C GLY A 273 -8.49 25.83 -22.73
N LYS A 274 -8.39 26.28 -21.48
CA LYS A 274 -9.33 27.19 -20.84
C LYS A 274 -8.64 28.50 -20.49
#